data_AF-A0A0D3B2M5-F1
#
_entry.id   AF-A0A0D3B2M5-F1
#
_cell.length_a   1.000
_cell.length_b   1.000
_cell.length_c   1.000
_cell.angle_alpha   90.00
_cell.angle_beta   90.00
_cell.angle_gamma   90.00
#
_symmetry.space_group_name_H-M   'P 1'
#
loop_
_entity.id
_entity.type
_entity.pdbx_description
1 polymer ?
#
loop_
_entity_poly.entity_id
_entity_poly.type
_entity_poly.pdbx_seq_one_letter_code
_entity_poly.pdbx_strand_id
1 'polypeptide(L)'
;MINHTTKEWNVEAIRLLLPHHEAQILKLPLSSMAMEDEIVWLPEKNIINLPPCVSVPLYPWLLWSLWTSRNQYLFEDKMFTENEVLVRATRLAREWQEANLPKALPNRTPTLPLHPTDLAVSPSVIQCFSDAAWDKESGNSGLGWCFQGGSATICKQGSAHRPFVASALAAEAWALKKALKDAIASKL
;
A
#
# COMPACT_ATOMS: atom_id res chain seq x y z
N MET A 1 14.96 -18.01 -0.97
CA MET A 1 16.00 -17.95 0.09
C MET A 1 16.04 -19.22 0.97
N ILE A 2 14.98 -20.05 0.98
CA ILE A 2 14.98 -21.36 1.63
C ILE A 2 15.18 -22.44 0.56
N ASN A 3 15.92 -23.50 0.87
CA ASN A 3 16.05 -24.66 0.01
C ASN A 3 14.80 -25.55 0.16
N HIS A 4 14.06 -25.77 -0.93
CA HIS A 4 12.80 -26.53 -0.88
C HIS A 4 13.00 -28.02 -0.60
N THR A 5 14.21 -28.56 -0.82
CA THR A 5 14.56 -29.96 -0.57
C THR A 5 15.02 -30.19 0.86
N THR A 6 15.94 -29.36 1.36
CA THR A 6 16.48 -29.52 2.73
C THR A 6 15.69 -28.77 3.79
N LYS A 7 14.79 -27.86 3.39
CA LYS A 7 14.02 -26.94 4.25
C LYS A 7 14.89 -26.06 5.14
N GLU A 8 16.16 -25.88 4.77
CA GLU A 8 17.12 -25.01 5.44
C GLU A 8 17.35 -23.72 4.64
N TRP A 9 17.99 -22.73 5.29
CA TRP A 9 18.40 -21.51 4.61
C TRP A 9 19.37 -21.81 3.46
N ASN A 10 19.07 -21.30 2.27
CA ASN A 10 20.01 -21.33 1.16
C ASN A 10 21.01 -20.17 1.35
N VAL A 11 22.11 -20.46 2.05
CA VAL A 11 23.15 -19.49 2.42
C VAL A 11 23.74 -18.79 1.20
N GLU A 12 23.97 -19.52 0.11
CA GLU A 12 24.51 -18.94 -1.13
C GLU A 12 23.54 -17.93 -1.76
N ALA A 13 22.24 -18.25 -1.80
CA ALA A 13 21.23 -17.32 -2.29
C ALA A 13 21.07 -16.08 -1.39
N ILE A 14 21.23 -16.25 -0.07
CA ILE A 14 21.20 -15.13 0.89
C ILE A 14 22.41 -14.22 0.69
N ARG A 15 23.60 -14.78 0.53
CA ARG A 15 24.83 -14.01 0.25
C ARG A 15 24.75 -13.25 -1.06
N LEU A 16 24.13 -13.83 -2.08
CA LEU A 16 23.96 -13.20 -3.37
C LEU A 16 22.96 -12.02 -3.32
N LEU A 17 21.83 -12.20 -2.63
CA LEU A 17 20.73 -11.23 -2.66
C LEU A 17 20.84 -10.18 -1.56
N LEU A 18 21.28 -10.57 -0.36
CA LEU A 18 21.26 -9.76 0.85
C LEU A 18 22.54 -9.99 1.69
N PRO A 19 23.74 -9.70 1.15
CA PRO A 19 25.02 -10.02 1.80
C PRO A 19 25.18 -9.40 3.19
N HIS A 20 24.69 -8.17 3.39
CA HIS A 20 24.79 -7.47 4.68
C HIS A 20 23.84 -8.00 5.76
N HIS A 21 22.86 -8.83 5.40
CA HIS A 21 21.81 -9.29 6.31
C HIS A 21 21.92 -10.80 6.62
N GLU A 22 22.94 -11.50 6.11
CA GLU A 22 23.14 -12.95 6.33
C GLU A 22 23.04 -13.31 7.82
N ALA A 23 23.83 -12.65 8.66
CA ALA A 23 23.87 -12.93 10.10
C ALA A 23 22.55 -12.65 10.83
N GLN A 24 21.66 -11.83 10.26
CA GLN A 24 20.34 -11.54 10.81
C GLN A 24 19.32 -12.55 10.30
N ILE A 25 19.36 -12.90 9.02
CA ILE A 25 18.47 -13.87 8.38
C ILE A 25 18.67 -15.27 9.00
N LEU A 26 19.92 -15.69 9.22
CA LEU A 26 20.21 -16.99 9.80
C LEU A 26 19.77 -17.14 11.26
N LYS A 27 19.46 -16.04 11.96
CA LYS A 27 18.88 -16.08 13.32
C LYS A 27 17.38 -16.36 13.32
N LEU A 28 16.72 -16.24 12.17
CA LEU A 28 15.29 -16.51 12.06
C LEU A 28 15.07 -18.04 12.10
N PRO A 29 14.36 -18.57 13.10
CA PRO A 29 14.06 -19.99 13.17
C PRO A 29 13.13 -20.36 12.01
N LEU A 30 13.56 -21.32 11.19
CA LEU A 30 12.68 -21.94 10.21
C LEU A 30 11.71 -22.87 10.93
N SER A 31 10.48 -22.97 10.43
CA SER A 31 9.48 -23.88 10.97
C SER A 31 10.02 -25.32 10.95
N SER A 32 9.96 -26.01 12.08
CA SER A 32 10.31 -27.44 12.17
C SER A 32 9.20 -28.35 11.65
N MET A 33 8.00 -27.83 11.43
CA MET A 33 6.89 -28.58 10.84
C MET A 33 7.06 -28.57 9.32
N ALA A 34 7.15 -29.77 8.74
CA ALA A 34 7.15 -30.01 7.30
C ALA A 34 5.75 -29.73 6.71
N MET A 35 5.29 -28.51 6.85
CA MET A 35 4.12 -28.02 6.15
C MET A 35 4.57 -27.68 4.72
N GLU A 36 3.93 -28.28 3.74
CA GLU A 36 4.08 -27.81 2.36
C GLU A 36 3.55 -26.38 2.29
N ASP A 37 4.22 -25.53 1.50
CA ASP A 37 3.74 -24.18 1.26
C ASP A 37 2.47 -24.29 0.41
N GLU A 38 1.34 -24.47 1.08
CA GLU A 38 0.04 -24.47 0.44
C GLU A 38 -0.48 -23.04 0.36
N ILE A 39 -0.96 -22.63 -0.82
CA ILE A 39 -1.69 -21.38 -0.98
C ILE A 39 -3.07 -21.60 -0.36
N VAL A 40 -3.15 -21.50 0.97
CA VAL A 40 -4.39 -21.69 1.76
C VAL A 40 -5.47 -20.67 1.40
N TRP A 41 -5.10 -19.57 0.75
CA TRP A 41 -5.94 -18.38 0.60
C TRP A 41 -6.20 -18.03 -0.86
N LEU A 42 -6.65 -18.99 -1.68
CA LEU A 42 -7.41 -18.61 -2.88
C LEU A 42 -8.76 -18.01 -2.44
N PRO A 43 -9.32 -17.04 -3.19
CA PRO A 43 -10.69 -16.63 -3.02
C PRO A 43 -11.57 -17.76 -3.54
N GLU A 44 -11.78 -18.80 -2.75
CA GLU A 44 -12.95 -19.63 -2.96
C GLU A 44 -14.15 -18.70 -2.89
N LYS A 45 -14.96 -18.70 -3.95
CA LYS A 45 -16.02 -17.73 -4.23
C LYS A 45 -17.12 -17.65 -3.16
N ASN A 46 -17.02 -18.40 -2.06
CA ASN A 46 -18.03 -18.52 -1.01
C ASN A 46 -17.41 -18.66 0.40
N ILE A 47 -16.42 -17.84 0.77
CA ILE A 47 -16.11 -17.68 2.20
C ILE A 47 -17.24 -16.87 2.84
N ILE A 48 -18.24 -17.58 3.37
CA ILE A 48 -19.36 -17.00 4.10
C ILE A 48 -18.82 -16.47 5.43
N ASN A 49 -18.96 -15.17 5.67
CA ASN A 49 -18.69 -14.62 6.99
C ASN A 49 -19.75 -15.15 7.96
N LEU A 50 -19.33 -15.88 9.00
CA LEU A 50 -20.21 -16.37 10.05
C LEU A 50 -19.85 -15.67 11.37
N PRO A 51 -20.76 -14.92 12.00
CA PRO A 51 -22.08 -14.49 11.50
C PRO A 51 -21.97 -13.47 10.34
N PRO A 52 -22.97 -13.40 9.41
CA PRO A 52 -22.94 -12.55 8.22
C PRO A 52 -23.14 -11.08 8.58
N CYS A 53 -22.10 -10.48 9.13
CA CYS A 53 -22.07 -9.11 9.63
C CYS A 53 -21.64 -8.10 8.54
N VAL A 54 -21.00 -8.59 7.48
CA VAL A 54 -20.50 -7.84 6.33
C VAL A 54 -20.68 -8.66 5.05
N SER A 55 -20.99 -8.02 3.93
CA SER A 55 -21.16 -8.67 2.62
C SER A 55 -19.86 -8.74 1.82
N VAL A 56 -18.75 -8.24 2.38
CA VAL A 56 -17.40 -8.33 1.83
C VAL A 56 -16.60 -9.43 2.55
N PRO A 57 -15.61 -10.08 1.91
CA PRO A 57 -14.78 -11.07 2.59
C PRO A 57 -14.10 -10.47 3.84
N LEU A 58 -14.30 -11.08 5.02
CA LEU A 58 -13.76 -10.56 6.29
C LEU A 58 -12.28 -10.93 6.49
N TYR A 59 -11.80 -12.02 5.89
CA TYR A 59 -10.45 -12.54 6.11
C TYR A 59 -9.31 -11.54 5.84
N PRO A 60 -9.34 -10.64 4.82
CA PRO A 60 -8.25 -9.68 4.61
C PRO A 60 -8.15 -8.69 5.77
N TRP A 61 -9.28 -8.29 6.34
CA TRP A 61 -9.36 -7.38 7.47
C TRP A 61 -8.89 -8.03 8.77
N LEU A 62 -9.13 -9.33 8.93
CA LEU A 62 -8.59 -10.12 10.05
C LEU A 62 -7.08 -10.21 9.99
N LEU A 63 -6.51 -10.57 8.82
CA LEU A 63 -5.06 -10.66 8.63
C LEU A 63 -4.39 -9.32 8.86
N TRP A 64 -4.94 -8.25 8.29
CA TRP A 64 -4.46 -6.89 8.50
C TRP A 64 -4.51 -6.48 9.98
N SER A 65 -5.62 -6.79 10.67
CA SER A 65 -5.78 -6.47 12.09
C SER A 65 -4.83 -7.29 12.98
N LEU A 66 -4.58 -8.56 12.67
CA LEU A 66 -3.59 -9.39 13.37
C LEU A 66 -2.17 -8.88 13.16
N TRP A 67 -1.79 -8.59 11.91
CA TRP A 67 -0.46 -8.06 11.58
C TRP A 67 -0.20 -6.72 12.26
N THR A 68 -1.16 -5.78 12.18
CA THR A 68 -1.04 -4.48 12.87
C THR A 68 -1.02 -4.62 14.39
N SER A 69 -1.83 -5.50 14.97
CA SER A 69 -1.82 -5.74 16.43
C SER A 69 -0.50 -6.33 16.91
N ARG A 70 0.08 -7.27 16.14
CA ARG A 70 1.42 -7.80 16.42
C ARG A 70 2.48 -6.70 16.36
N ASN A 71 2.42 -5.82 15.36
CA ASN A 71 3.37 -4.72 15.25
C ASN A 71 3.22 -3.73 16.40
N GLN A 72 2.00 -3.38 16.78
CA GLN A 72 1.74 -2.49 17.92
C GLN A 72 2.22 -3.09 19.23
N TYR A 73 2.11 -4.40 19.41
CA TYR A 73 2.71 -5.05 20.57
C TYR A 73 4.24 -4.95 20.55
N LEU A 74 4.87 -5.31 19.43
CA LEU A 74 6.35 -5.31 19.32
C LEU A 74 6.98 -3.93 19.48
N PHE A 75 6.32 -2.87 19.01
CA PHE A 75 6.89 -1.53 18.95
C PHE A 75 6.31 -0.55 19.98
N GLU A 76 5.11 -0.80 20.50
CA GLU A 76 4.41 0.11 21.42
C GLU A 76 3.93 -0.57 22.72
N ASP A 77 4.25 -1.86 22.92
CA ASP A 77 3.81 -2.68 24.07
C ASP A 77 2.29 -2.68 24.27
N LYS A 78 1.54 -2.54 23.17
CA LYS A 78 0.07 -2.55 23.16
C LYS A 78 -0.45 -3.93 22.81
N MET A 79 -1.12 -4.56 23.78
CA MET A 79 -1.82 -5.83 23.59
C MET A 79 -3.28 -5.60 23.24
N PHE A 80 -3.81 -6.42 22.34
CA PHE A 80 -5.22 -6.44 22.00
C PHE A 80 -5.76 -7.85 22.21
N THR A 81 -6.94 -7.93 22.81
CA THR A 81 -7.68 -9.18 22.95
C THR A 81 -8.21 -9.65 21.59
N GLU A 82 -8.50 -10.94 21.48
CA GLU A 82 -9.11 -11.54 20.28
C GLU A 82 -10.40 -10.80 19.88
N ASN A 83 -11.23 -10.45 20.87
CA ASN A 83 -12.45 -9.69 20.65
C ASN A 83 -12.18 -8.29 20.08
N GLU A 84 -11.18 -7.56 20.58
CA GLU A 84 -10.83 -6.25 20.05
C GLU A 84 -10.32 -6.32 18.60
N VAL A 85 -9.53 -7.35 18.28
CA VAL A 85 -9.05 -7.59 16.91
C VAL A 85 -10.21 -7.94 15.97
N LEU A 86 -11.15 -8.79 16.41
CA LEU A 86 -12.35 -9.14 15.66
C LEU A 86 -13.26 -7.93 15.40
N VAL A 87 -13.51 -7.11 16.43
CA VAL A 87 -14.31 -5.89 16.32
C VAL A 87 -13.64 -4.90 15.38
N ARG A 88 -12.31 -4.73 15.49
CA ARG A 88 -11.54 -3.85 14.60
C ARG A 88 -11.63 -4.31 13.16
N ALA A 89 -11.40 -5.59 12.88
CA ALA A 89 -11.49 -6.15 11.53
C ALA A 89 -12.90 -5.96 10.93
N THR A 90 -13.93 -6.25 11.72
CA THR A 90 -15.34 -6.08 11.30
C THR A 90 -15.67 -4.63 11.00
N ARG A 91 -15.20 -3.70 11.83
CA ARG A 91 -15.39 -2.26 11.62
C ARG A 91 -14.72 -1.79 10.33
N LEU A 92 -13.46 -2.15 10.10
CA LEU A 92 -12.74 -1.79 8.88
C LEU A 92 -13.43 -2.35 7.63
N ALA A 93 -13.90 -3.60 7.70
CA ALA A 93 -14.65 -4.22 6.61
C ALA A 93 -15.94 -3.46 6.29
N ARG A 94 -16.70 -3.03 7.32
CA ARG A 94 -17.90 -2.21 7.14
C ARG A 94 -17.60 -0.83 6.57
N GLU A 95 -16.62 -0.13 7.14
CA GLU A 95 -16.21 1.20 6.68
C GLU A 95 -15.81 1.17 5.20
N TRP A 96 -15.07 0.14 4.78
CA TRP A 96 -14.74 -0.07 3.38
C TRP A 96 -15.97 -0.38 2.53
N GLN A 97 -16.84 -1.30 2.98
CA GLN A 97 -18.06 -1.62 2.26
C GLN A 97 -18.93 -0.38 2.04
N GLU A 98 -19.13 0.44 3.08
CA GLU A 98 -19.89 1.69 3.03
C GLU A 98 -19.26 2.74 2.10
N ALA A 99 -17.92 2.86 2.12
CA ALA A 99 -17.21 3.76 1.23
C ALA A 99 -17.34 3.36 -0.25
N ASN A 100 -17.55 2.06 -0.52
CA ASN A 100 -17.71 1.50 -1.86
C ASN A 100 -19.19 1.29 -2.27
N LEU A 101 -20.15 1.63 -1.40
CA LEU A 101 -21.55 1.65 -1.81
C LEU A 101 -21.75 2.77 -2.85
N PRO A 102 -22.46 2.50 -3.95
CA PRO A 102 -22.91 3.57 -4.84
C PRO A 102 -23.78 4.53 -4.03
N LYS A 103 -23.26 5.73 -3.74
CA LYS A 103 -24.07 6.76 -3.10
C LYS A 103 -25.22 7.08 -4.05
N ALA A 104 -26.45 6.70 -3.69
CA ALA A 104 -27.64 7.10 -4.42
C ALA A 104 -27.64 8.63 -4.46
N LEU A 105 -27.34 9.20 -5.64
CA LEU A 105 -27.47 10.63 -5.86
C LEU A 105 -28.95 10.98 -5.62
N PRO A 106 -29.28 11.90 -4.68
CA PRO A 106 -30.61 12.48 -4.69
C PRO A 106 -30.79 13.17 -6.04
N ASN A 107 -31.97 13.01 -6.66
CA ASN A 107 -32.41 13.73 -7.86
C ASN A 107 -32.36 15.24 -7.65
N ARG A 108 -31.17 15.79 -7.67
CA ARG A 108 -30.90 17.20 -7.84
C ARG A 108 -30.06 17.24 -9.09
N THR A 109 -30.46 18.10 -10.00
CA THR A 109 -29.52 18.76 -10.89
C THR A 109 -28.62 19.63 -10.01
N PRO A 110 -27.34 19.28 -9.85
CA PRO A 110 -26.37 20.33 -9.72
C PRO A 110 -25.23 20.13 -10.71
N THR A 111 -24.88 21.22 -11.35
CA THR A 111 -23.57 21.51 -11.90
C THR A 111 -22.49 21.05 -10.89
N LEU A 112 -21.88 19.89 -11.12
CA LEU A 112 -20.78 19.38 -10.30
C LEU A 112 -19.44 19.90 -10.87
N PRO A 113 -18.51 20.39 -10.04
CA PRO A 113 -17.09 20.35 -10.38
C PRO A 113 -16.69 18.87 -10.46
N LEU A 114 -16.36 18.42 -11.66
CA LEU A 114 -15.98 17.04 -11.98
C LEU A 114 -14.80 16.56 -11.12
N HIS A 115 -14.96 15.43 -10.43
CA HIS A 115 -13.84 14.64 -9.92
C HIS A 115 -13.38 13.68 -11.05
N PRO A 116 -12.14 13.77 -11.55
CA PRO A 116 -11.74 13.25 -12.86
C PRO A 116 -11.21 11.82 -12.81
N THR A 117 -11.97 10.85 -12.31
CA THR A 117 -11.48 9.44 -12.28
C THR A 117 -12.28 8.45 -13.11
N ASP A 118 -13.51 8.77 -13.54
CA ASP A 118 -14.35 7.83 -14.32
C ASP A 118 -14.85 8.36 -15.67
N LEU A 119 -14.33 9.50 -16.14
CA LEU A 119 -14.49 9.84 -17.55
C LEU A 119 -13.41 9.11 -18.32
N ALA A 120 -13.79 8.33 -19.34
CA ALA A 120 -12.88 7.85 -20.37
C ALA A 120 -11.96 9.01 -20.75
N VAL A 121 -10.72 8.94 -20.23
CA VAL A 121 -9.74 10.02 -20.32
C VAL A 121 -9.51 10.19 -21.80
N SER A 122 -9.96 11.32 -22.35
CA SER A 122 -9.71 11.67 -23.75
C SER A 122 -8.23 11.40 -24.04
N PRO A 123 -7.84 10.86 -25.21
CA PRO A 123 -6.45 10.56 -25.55
C PRO A 123 -5.48 11.74 -25.35
N SER A 124 -6.02 12.95 -25.22
CA SER A 124 -5.35 14.22 -25.00
C SER A 124 -5.16 14.65 -23.54
N VAL A 125 -5.62 13.88 -22.54
CA VAL A 125 -5.44 14.23 -21.12
C VAL A 125 -4.29 13.43 -20.50
N ILE A 126 -3.37 14.14 -19.84
CA ILE A 126 -2.20 13.57 -19.18
C ILE A 126 -2.45 13.56 -17.67
N GLN A 127 -2.34 12.37 -17.06
CA GLN A 127 -2.40 12.21 -15.62
C GLN A 127 -1.01 12.43 -15.02
N CYS A 128 -0.94 13.17 -13.91
CA CYS A 128 0.29 13.43 -13.17
C CYS A 128 0.19 12.73 -11.81
N PHE A 129 1.14 11.84 -11.53
CA PHE A 129 1.33 11.23 -10.22
C PHE A 129 2.58 11.82 -9.59
N SER A 130 2.49 12.21 -8.32
CA SER A 130 3.61 12.76 -7.56
C SER A 130 3.58 12.22 -6.14
N ASP A 131 4.76 12.01 -5.56
CA ASP A 131 4.93 11.51 -4.21
C ASP A 131 6.24 12.02 -3.60
N ALA A 132 6.34 12.04 -2.27
CA ALA A 132 7.54 12.48 -1.58
C ALA A 132 7.93 11.57 -0.40
N ALA A 133 9.21 11.24 -0.32
CA ALA A 133 9.82 10.67 0.88
C ALA A 133 10.42 11.80 1.72
N TRP A 134 10.22 11.78 3.04
CA TRP A 134 10.78 12.78 3.96
C TRP A 134 11.34 12.12 5.21
N ASP A 135 12.52 12.57 5.63
CA ASP A 135 13.16 12.19 6.88
C ASP A 135 13.00 13.31 7.92
N LYS A 136 12.44 12.96 9.08
CA LYS A 136 12.19 13.89 10.18
C LYS A 136 13.47 14.34 10.86
N GLU A 137 14.49 13.49 10.94
CA GLU A 137 15.71 13.79 11.70
C GLU A 137 16.60 14.77 10.95
N SER A 138 16.84 14.52 9.67
CA SER A 138 17.68 15.40 8.83
C SER A 138 16.90 16.51 8.11
N GLY A 139 15.57 16.40 8.02
CA GLY A 139 14.74 17.29 7.20
C GLY A 139 14.94 17.08 5.69
N ASN A 140 15.63 16.01 5.29
CA ASN A 140 15.86 15.69 3.89
C ASN A 140 14.62 15.10 3.24
N SER A 141 14.45 15.35 1.94
CA SER A 141 13.36 14.75 1.17
C SER A 141 13.80 14.29 -0.22
N GLY A 142 13.21 13.18 -0.65
CA GLY A 142 13.20 12.72 -2.04
C GLY A 142 11.84 13.02 -2.64
N LEU A 143 11.82 13.51 -3.88
CA LEU A 143 10.62 13.90 -4.62
C LEU A 143 10.55 13.05 -5.88
N GLY A 144 9.39 12.50 -6.21
CA GLY A 144 9.17 11.71 -7.42
C GLY A 144 7.90 12.11 -8.14
N TRP A 145 7.91 12.02 -9.47
CA TRP A 145 6.70 12.21 -10.28
C TRP A 145 6.77 11.44 -11.60
N CYS A 146 5.60 11.09 -12.13
CA CYS A 146 5.44 10.56 -13.48
C CYS A 146 4.17 11.08 -14.15
N PHE A 147 4.20 11.11 -15.48
CA PHE A 147 3.11 11.51 -16.35
C PHE A 147 2.66 10.34 -17.18
N GLN A 148 1.36 10.07 -17.18
CA GLN A 148 0.75 8.95 -17.88
C GLN A 148 -0.29 9.49 -18.88
N GLY A 149 -0.13 9.13 -20.16
CA GLY A 149 -1.10 9.46 -21.20
C GLY A 149 -2.28 8.48 -21.21
N GLY A 150 -3.28 8.73 -22.07
CA GLY A 150 -4.52 7.94 -22.14
C GLY A 150 -4.38 6.43 -22.41
N SER A 151 -3.21 5.95 -22.86
CA SER A 151 -2.94 4.51 -23.06
C SER A 151 -2.27 3.83 -21.85
N ALA A 152 -2.24 4.48 -20.69
CA ALA A 152 -1.46 4.05 -19.53
C ALA A 152 0.07 3.96 -19.75
N THR A 153 0.56 4.52 -20.85
CA THR A 153 1.98 4.63 -21.13
C THR A 153 2.56 5.81 -20.36
N ILE A 154 3.64 5.57 -19.61
CA ILE A 154 4.41 6.64 -18.96
C ILE A 154 5.07 7.47 -20.07
N CYS A 155 4.65 8.73 -20.19
CA CYS A 155 5.19 9.68 -21.17
C CYS A 155 6.50 10.30 -20.67
N LYS A 156 6.58 10.56 -19.36
CA LYS A 156 7.75 11.16 -18.72
C LYS A 156 7.75 10.88 -17.22
N GLN A 157 8.94 10.80 -16.62
CA GLN A 157 9.11 10.72 -15.17
C GLN A 157 10.31 11.54 -14.72
N GLY A 158 10.33 11.88 -13.44
CA GLY A 158 11.42 12.63 -12.84
C GLY A 158 11.51 12.41 -11.34
N SER A 159 12.67 12.74 -10.79
CA SER A 159 12.89 12.79 -9.36
C SER A 159 13.79 13.96 -9.01
N ALA A 160 13.73 14.38 -7.75
CA ALA A 160 14.63 15.40 -7.22
C ALA A 160 14.89 15.16 -5.74
N HIS A 161 15.94 15.79 -5.24
CA HIS A 161 16.22 15.86 -3.82
C HIS A 161 16.00 17.27 -3.30
N ARG A 162 15.53 17.40 -2.06
CA ARG A 162 15.41 18.69 -1.38
C ARG A 162 15.73 18.58 0.11
N PRO A 163 16.75 19.29 0.61
CA PRO A 163 17.03 19.36 2.04
C PRO A 163 16.17 20.41 2.75
N PHE A 164 16.17 20.37 4.09
CA PHE A 164 15.55 21.34 4.98
C PHE A 164 14.04 21.54 4.75
N VAL A 165 13.31 20.46 4.49
CA VAL A 165 11.86 20.50 4.37
C VAL A 165 11.23 20.35 5.75
N ALA A 166 10.34 21.28 6.09
CA ALA A 166 9.81 21.42 7.45
C ALA A 166 8.86 20.28 7.88
N SER A 167 8.28 19.54 6.93
CA SER A 167 7.35 18.43 7.21
C SER A 167 7.16 17.52 5.99
N ALA A 168 6.63 16.33 6.22
CA ALA A 168 6.20 15.42 5.14
C ALA A 168 5.22 16.10 4.16
N LEU A 169 4.21 16.83 4.67
CA LEU A 169 3.25 17.55 3.83
C LEU A 169 3.91 18.63 2.96
N ALA A 170 4.93 19.32 3.50
CA ALA A 170 5.69 20.28 2.70
C ALA A 170 6.49 19.58 1.60
N ALA A 171 6.99 18.35 1.84
CA ALA A 171 7.67 17.55 0.84
C ALA A 171 6.71 17.16 -0.31
N GLU A 172 5.50 16.74 0.00
CA GLU A 172 4.44 16.46 -1.00
C GLU A 172 4.15 17.66 -1.89
N ALA A 173 3.97 18.84 -1.28
CA ALA A 173 3.75 20.08 -2.01
C ALA A 173 4.94 20.43 -2.93
N TRP A 174 6.17 20.09 -2.51
CA TRP A 174 7.36 20.26 -3.34
C TRP A 174 7.42 19.27 -4.50
N ALA A 175 7.05 18.01 -4.30
CA ALA A 175 6.97 17.01 -5.36
C ALA A 175 5.97 17.44 -6.44
N LEU A 176 4.76 17.84 -6.03
CA LEU A 176 3.74 18.36 -6.96
C LEU A 176 4.24 19.61 -7.73
N LYS A 177 4.86 20.57 -7.03
CA LYS A 177 5.42 21.77 -7.66
C LYS A 177 6.52 21.43 -8.67
N LYS A 178 7.36 20.42 -8.38
CA LYS A 178 8.41 19.98 -9.30
C LYS A 178 7.82 19.27 -10.52
N ALA A 179 6.82 18.43 -10.32
CA ALA A 179 6.08 17.80 -11.41
C ALA A 179 5.48 18.86 -12.34
N LEU A 180 4.73 19.84 -11.83
CA LEU A 180 4.11 20.88 -12.67
C LEU A 180 5.14 21.70 -13.45
N LYS A 181 6.29 22.03 -12.83
CA LYS A 181 7.38 22.71 -13.55
C LYS A 181 7.95 21.86 -14.68
N ASP A 182 8.09 20.56 -14.45
CA ASP A 182 8.61 19.63 -15.45
C ASP A 182 7.60 19.42 -16.59
N ALA A 183 6.29 19.37 -16.30
CA ALA A 183 5.24 19.33 -17.31
C ALA A 183 5.29 20.55 -18.23
N ILE A 184 5.32 21.76 -17.66
CA ILE A 184 5.40 23.01 -18.41
C ILE A 184 6.65 23.04 -19.30
N ALA A 185 7.80 22.64 -18.75
CA ALA A 185 9.06 22.60 -19.52
C ALA A 185 9.01 21.58 -20.66
N SER A 186 8.22 20.51 -20.50
CA SER A 186 8.09 19.41 -21.46
C SER A 186 7.01 19.65 -22.51
N LYS A 187 6.20 20.71 -22.37
CA LYS A 187 5.03 20.99 -23.21
C LYS A 187 4.03 19.82 -23.23
N LEU A 188 3.84 19.20 -22.07
CA LEU A 188 2.73 18.25 -21.82
C LEU A 188 1.41 19.03 -21.68
#